data_AF-A0A183IPR5-F1
#
_entry.id   AF-A0A183IPR5-F1
#
_cell.length_a   1.000
_cell.length_b   1.000
_cell.length_c   1.000
_cell.angle_alpha   90.00
_cell.angle_beta   90.00
_cell.angle_gamma   90.00
#
_symmetry.space_group_name_H-M   'P 1'
#
loop_
_entity.id
_entity.type
_entity.pdbx_description
1 polymer ?
#
loop_
_entity_poly.entity_id
_entity_poly.type
_entity_poly.pdbx_seq_one_letter_code
_entity_poly.pdbx_strand_id
1 'polypeptide(L)'
;MESQEKTDIEQPPDFLKSFESQIEEINDFKCSFYITSSTPTEACFNAELENKVSDLLSSIKKCPELPKYLQAYLLGKALNLYPKYVKECEEQLTRCIRLNPSFPQALNELGECVWKRSDINGAKKCFLAGLKLNKDDKACLRNLSMAYRHLGGENGERLKNCAESLELAKRAVELDPDDGMSLCACWDTI
;
A
#
# COMPACT_ATOMS: atom_id res chain seq x y z
N MET A 1 38.16 4.21 11.12
CA MET A 1 37.55 3.37 10.07
C MET A 1 36.46 2.56 10.73
N GLU A 2 35.17 2.75 10.52
CA GLU A 2 34.37 3.76 9.85
C GLU A 2 33.17 3.93 10.79
N SER A 3 32.93 5.16 11.21
CA SER A 3 31.76 5.55 12.00
C SER A 3 30.52 5.34 11.14
N GLN A 4 29.69 4.36 11.50
CA GLN A 4 28.34 4.23 10.99
C GLN A 4 27.56 5.49 11.41
N GLU A 5 27.39 6.40 10.46
CA GLU A 5 26.39 7.46 10.51
C GLU A 5 25.04 6.80 10.76
N LYS A 6 24.56 6.92 11.99
CA LYS A 6 23.14 6.85 12.27
C LYS A 6 22.52 7.97 11.46
N THR A 7 21.94 7.64 10.30
CA THR A 7 21.04 8.56 9.61
C THR A 7 19.92 8.87 10.58
N ASP A 8 19.99 10.09 11.09
CA ASP A 8 19.02 10.71 11.96
C ASP A 8 17.61 10.50 11.41
N ILE A 9 16.67 10.26 12.31
CA ILE A 9 15.24 10.30 12.05
C ILE A 9 14.91 11.80 11.89
N GLU A 10 15.38 12.40 10.81
CA GLU A 10 14.90 13.70 10.36
C GLU A 10 13.48 13.49 9.84
N GLN A 11 12.58 14.32 10.36
CA GLN A 11 11.18 14.36 9.95
C GLN A 11 11.06 14.20 8.42
N PRO A 12 10.08 13.44 7.91
CA PRO A 12 9.90 13.29 6.48
C PRO A 12 9.83 14.70 5.87
N PRO A 13 10.65 15.00 4.85
CA PRO A 13 10.72 16.33 4.27
C PRO A 13 9.34 16.91 4.01
N ASP A 14 9.13 18.20 4.21
CA ASP A 14 7.78 18.80 4.16
C ASP A 14 7.03 18.52 2.84
N PHE A 15 7.77 18.35 1.74
CA PHE A 15 7.20 17.94 0.46
C PHE A 15 6.59 16.52 0.47
N LEU A 16 7.14 15.58 1.24
CA LEU A 16 6.58 14.24 1.39
C LEU A 16 5.23 14.28 2.06
N LYS A 17 5.14 15.01 3.18
CA LYS A 17 3.88 15.19 3.92
C LYS A 17 2.82 15.82 3.01
N SER A 18 3.22 16.76 2.14
CA SER A 18 2.31 17.36 1.17
C SER A 18 1.76 16.35 0.15
N PHE A 19 2.61 15.47 -0.40
CA PHE A 19 2.14 14.42 -1.32
C PHE A 19 1.32 13.34 -0.61
N GLU A 20 1.68 12.98 0.62
CA GLU A 20 0.91 12.03 1.44
C GLU A 20 -0.48 12.57 1.76
N SER A 21 -0.58 13.86 2.12
CA SER A 21 -1.87 14.54 2.30
C SER A 21 -2.72 14.51 1.03
N GLN A 22 -2.15 14.77 -0.14
CA GLN A 22 -2.89 14.67 -1.41
C GLN A 22 -3.38 13.24 -1.69
N ILE A 23 -2.58 12.23 -1.34
CA ILE A 23 -2.96 10.82 -1.48
C ILE A 23 -4.11 10.48 -0.52
N GLU A 24 -4.07 10.97 0.71
CA GLU A 24 -5.14 10.82 1.70
C GLU A 24 -6.43 11.50 1.23
N GLU A 25 -6.36 12.73 0.72
CA GLU A 25 -7.52 13.43 0.14
C GLU A 25 -8.18 12.65 -1.01
N ILE A 26 -7.37 11.98 -1.85
CA ILE A 26 -7.91 11.13 -2.92
C ILE A 26 -8.55 9.85 -2.35
N ASN A 27 -8.01 9.28 -1.27
CA ASN A 27 -8.62 8.14 -0.60
C ASN A 27 -9.93 8.51 0.09
N ASP A 28 -9.99 9.66 0.76
CA ASP A 28 -11.21 10.18 1.36
C ASP A 28 -12.28 10.44 0.30
N PHE A 29 -11.89 11.03 -0.83
CA PHE A 29 -12.77 11.19 -1.99
C PHE A 29 -13.34 9.84 -2.45
N LYS A 30 -12.54 8.78 -2.51
CA LYS A 30 -13.02 7.43 -2.88
C LYS A 30 -14.06 6.89 -1.91
N CYS A 31 -13.88 7.13 -0.62
CA CYS A 31 -14.83 6.71 0.41
C CYS A 31 -16.12 7.55 0.40
N SER A 32 -16.02 8.86 0.14
CA SER A 32 -17.16 9.77 0.24
C SER A 32 -17.96 9.92 -1.06
N PHE A 33 -17.38 9.60 -2.22
CA PHE A 33 -17.98 9.91 -3.53
C PHE A 33 -19.43 9.45 -3.68
N TYR A 34 -19.72 8.20 -3.32
CA TYR A 34 -21.06 7.63 -3.47
C TYR A 34 -22.10 8.20 -2.48
N ILE A 35 -21.63 8.88 -1.43
CA ILE A 35 -22.46 9.52 -0.41
C ILE A 35 -22.71 10.99 -0.78
N THR A 36 -21.70 11.68 -1.31
CA THR A 36 -21.76 13.13 -1.57
C THR A 36 -22.28 13.48 -2.96
N SER A 37 -22.15 12.59 -3.94
CA SER A 37 -22.51 12.87 -5.33
C SER A 37 -24.01 12.68 -5.57
N SER A 38 -24.66 13.67 -6.21
CA SER A 38 -26.11 13.64 -6.49
C SER A 38 -26.52 12.59 -7.53
N THR A 39 -25.62 12.24 -8.46
CA THR A 39 -25.81 11.18 -9.46
C THR A 39 -24.53 10.34 -9.60
N PRO A 40 -24.21 9.49 -8.62
CA PRO A 40 -22.96 8.75 -8.62
C PRO A 40 -23.03 7.65 -9.70
N THR A 41 -22.19 7.78 -10.72
CA THR A 41 -21.97 6.70 -11.71
C THR A 41 -20.51 6.28 -11.68
N GLU A 42 -20.24 5.02 -12.01
CA GLU A 42 -18.87 4.51 -12.12
C GLU A 42 -18.04 5.31 -13.14
N ALA A 43 -18.67 5.78 -14.22
CA ALA A 43 -18.02 6.61 -15.23
C ALA A 43 -17.59 7.97 -14.68
N CYS A 44 -18.47 8.67 -13.93
CA CYS A 44 -18.12 9.93 -13.29
C CYS A 44 -17.02 9.75 -12.24
N PHE A 45 -17.13 8.71 -11.40
CA PHE A 45 -16.11 8.37 -10.41
C PHE A 45 -14.74 8.16 -11.06
N ASN A 46 -14.67 7.32 -12.09
CA ASN A 46 -13.42 7.02 -12.77
C ASN A 46 -12.82 8.25 -13.46
N ALA A 47 -13.64 9.11 -14.06
CA ALA A 47 -13.17 10.34 -14.72
C ALA A 47 -12.60 11.36 -13.70
N GLU A 48 -13.25 11.56 -12.57
CA GLU A 48 -12.75 12.45 -11.52
C GLU A 48 -11.49 11.89 -10.84
N LEU A 49 -11.46 10.58 -10.60
CA LEU A 49 -10.27 9.91 -10.07
C LEU A 49 -9.08 10.05 -11.03
N GLU A 50 -9.29 9.84 -12.33
CA GLU A 50 -8.27 10.00 -13.37
C GLU A 50 -7.67 11.42 -13.36
N ASN A 51 -8.53 12.45 -13.26
CA ASN A 51 -8.08 13.83 -13.20
C ASN A 51 -7.21 14.08 -11.96
N LYS A 52 -7.70 13.70 -10.77
CA LYS A 52 -6.97 13.89 -9.51
C LYS A 52 -5.63 13.15 -9.49
N VAL A 53 -5.60 11.91 -9.97
CA VAL A 53 -4.38 11.09 -10.02
C VAL A 53 -3.40 11.65 -11.06
N SER A 54 -3.88 12.06 -12.24
CA SER A 54 -3.04 12.67 -13.28
C SER A 54 -2.36 13.96 -12.80
N ASP A 55 -3.11 14.82 -12.10
CA ASP A 55 -2.58 16.05 -11.52
C ASP A 55 -1.48 15.76 -10.47
N LEU A 56 -1.73 14.78 -9.58
CA LEU A 56 -0.76 14.32 -8.59
C LEU A 56 0.50 13.75 -9.24
N LEU A 57 0.36 12.88 -10.25
CA LEU A 57 1.48 12.31 -11.00
C LEU A 57 2.33 13.39 -11.67
N SER A 58 1.68 14.41 -12.24
CA SER A 58 2.37 15.54 -12.86
C SER A 58 3.18 16.34 -11.82
N SER A 59 2.61 16.53 -10.63
CA SER A 59 3.22 17.28 -9.53
C SER A 59 4.44 16.53 -8.97
N ILE A 60 4.33 15.21 -8.77
CA ILE A 60 5.45 14.35 -8.32
C ILE A 60 6.60 14.35 -9.34
N LYS A 61 6.29 14.27 -10.65
CA LYS A 61 7.31 14.27 -11.72
C LYS A 61 8.07 15.60 -11.83
N LYS A 62 7.40 16.73 -11.54
CA LYS A 62 7.97 18.08 -11.64
C LYS A 62 8.82 18.47 -10.43
N CYS A 63 8.72 17.76 -9.31
CA CYS A 63 9.48 18.07 -8.11
C CYS A 63 10.93 17.57 -8.24
N PRO A 64 11.94 18.46 -8.36
CA PRO A 64 13.33 18.06 -8.61
C PRO A 64 14.06 17.63 -7.33
N GLU A 65 13.53 17.97 -6.16
CA GLU A 65 14.15 17.71 -4.85
C GLU A 65 13.97 16.26 -4.37
N LEU A 66 13.07 15.50 -5.02
CA LEU A 66 12.79 14.12 -4.65
C LEU A 66 13.95 13.17 -5.01
N PRO A 67 14.49 12.42 -4.04
CA PRO A 67 15.35 11.27 -4.34
C PRO A 67 14.66 10.32 -5.33
N LYS A 68 15.42 9.78 -6.30
CA LYS A 68 14.85 8.97 -7.38
C LYS A 68 14.04 7.76 -6.89
N TYR A 69 14.46 7.12 -5.79
CA TYR A 69 13.72 5.99 -5.21
C TYR A 69 12.37 6.45 -4.64
N LEU A 70 12.36 7.61 -3.98
CA LEU A 70 11.19 8.18 -3.33
C LEU A 70 10.20 8.73 -4.35
N GLN A 71 10.68 9.36 -5.42
CA GLN A 71 9.85 9.72 -6.57
C GLN A 71 9.19 8.47 -7.17
N ALA A 72 9.95 7.40 -7.39
CA ALA A 72 9.41 6.15 -7.92
C ALA A 72 8.37 5.52 -6.98
N TYR A 73 8.60 5.56 -5.66
CA TYR A 73 7.63 5.14 -4.65
C TYR A 73 6.34 5.94 -4.73
N LEU A 74 6.41 7.28 -4.70
CA LEU A 74 5.23 8.14 -4.72
C LEU A 74 4.43 7.98 -6.03
N LEU A 75 5.10 7.86 -7.17
CA LEU A 75 4.45 7.56 -8.44
C LEU A 75 3.74 6.20 -8.39
N GLY A 76 4.42 5.18 -7.86
CA GLY A 76 3.83 3.85 -7.65
C GLY A 76 2.59 3.89 -6.76
N LYS A 77 2.68 4.55 -5.61
CA LYS A 77 1.58 4.71 -4.65
C LYS A 77 0.40 5.49 -5.25
N ALA A 78 0.66 6.57 -5.99
CA ALA A 78 -0.37 7.33 -6.69
C ALA A 78 -1.07 6.49 -7.77
N LEU A 79 -0.32 5.71 -8.56
CA LEU A 79 -0.90 4.75 -9.53
C LEU A 79 -1.68 3.64 -8.82
N ASN A 80 -1.33 3.30 -7.58
CA ASN A 80 -2.06 2.34 -6.78
C ASN A 80 -3.39 2.90 -6.23
N LEU A 81 -3.73 4.17 -6.48
CA LEU A 81 -5.06 4.70 -6.15
C LEU A 81 -6.15 4.18 -7.08
N TYR A 82 -5.78 3.79 -8.31
CA TYR A 82 -6.71 3.20 -9.26
C TYR A 82 -7.27 1.87 -8.75
N PRO A 83 -8.57 1.59 -8.97
CA PRO A 83 -9.19 0.34 -8.54
C PRO A 83 -8.70 -0.86 -9.34
N LYS A 84 -8.29 -0.65 -10.60
CA LYS A 84 -7.79 -1.69 -11.50
C LYS A 84 -6.26 -1.72 -11.49
N TYR A 85 -5.70 -2.86 -11.91
CA TYR A 85 -4.27 -3.01 -12.09
C TYR A 85 -3.73 -2.08 -13.16
N VAL A 86 -2.62 -1.40 -12.84
CA VAL A 86 -1.88 -0.52 -13.76
C VAL A 86 -0.45 -1.01 -13.84
N LYS A 87 -0.01 -1.40 -15.05
CA LYS A 87 1.34 -1.95 -15.26
C LYS A 87 2.45 -0.99 -14.83
N GLU A 88 2.28 0.30 -15.07
CA GLU A 88 3.26 1.33 -14.69
C GLU A 88 3.48 1.38 -13.17
N CYS A 89 2.48 1.01 -12.36
CA CYS A 89 2.61 0.96 -10.90
C CYS A 89 3.68 -0.06 -10.48
N GLU A 90 3.61 -1.28 -11.03
CA GLU A 90 4.59 -2.34 -10.79
C GLU A 90 5.99 -1.93 -11.25
N GLU A 91 6.10 -1.26 -12.40
CA GLU A 91 7.37 -0.76 -12.95
C GLU A 91 8.01 0.31 -12.04
N GLN A 92 7.24 1.27 -11.53
CA GLN A 92 7.75 2.30 -10.62
C GLN A 92 8.12 1.73 -9.25
N LEU A 93 7.31 0.83 -8.68
CA LEU A 93 7.59 0.23 -7.38
C LEU A 93 8.81 -0.71 -7.43
N THR A 94 8.93 -1.50 -8.50
CA THR A 94 10.13 -2.32 -8.75
C THR A 94 11.37 -1.43 -8.92
N ARG A 95 11.24 -0.29 -9.60
CA ARG A 95 12.32 0.70 -9.70
C ARG A 95 12.68 1.29 -8.33
N CYS A 96 11.71 1.59 -7.47
CA CYS A 96 11.98 2.03 -6.10
C CYS A 96 12.81 0.99 -5.34
N ILE A 97 12.39 -0.27 -5.33
CA ILE A 97 13.08 -1.36 -4.62
C ILE A 97 14.49 -1.59 -5.17
N ARG A 98 14.70 -1.46 -6.49
CA ARG A 98 16.04 -1.54 -7.10
C ARG A 98 16.96 -0.40 -6.67
N LEU A 99 16.41 0.80 -6.47
CA LEU A 99 17.18 1.97 -6.05
C LEU A 99 17.42 1.98 -4.55
N ASN A 100 16.47 1.51 -3.75
CA ASN A 100 16.58 1.35 -2.31
C ASN A 100 15.92 0.03 -1.86
N PRO A 101 16.71 -1.05 -1.70
CA PRO A 101 16.18 -2.33 -1.23
C PRO A 101 15.70 -2.34 0.23
N SER A 102 16.09 -1.34 1.03
CA SER A 102 15.76 -1.24 2.45
C SER A 102 14.48 -0.42 2.71
N PHE A 103 13.59 -0.31 1.72
CA PHE A 103 12.39 0.51 1.79
C PHE A 103 11.11 -0.36 1.86
N PRO A 104 10.70 -0.82 3.07
CA PRO A 104 9.61 -1.79 3.23
C PRO A 104 8.27 -1.29 2.69
N GLN A 105 8.01 0.03 2.74
CA GLN A 105 6.77 0.62 2.28
C GLN A 105 6.52 0.36 0.78
N ALA A 106 7.56 0.33 -0.05
CA ALA A 106 7.41 0.00 -1.46
C ALA A 106 7.04 -1.47 -1.70
N LEU A 107 7.44 -2.39 -0.82
CA LEU A 107 7.04 -3.80 -0.91
C LEU A 107 5.57 -3.98 -0.55
N ASN A 108 5.06 -3.19 0.40
CA ASN A 108 3.62 -3.16 0.68
C ASN A 108 2.82 -2.71 -0.55
N GLU A 109 3.15 -1.54 -1.10
CA GLU A 109 2.48 -1.01 -2.30
C GLU A 109 2.61 -1.97 -3.49
N LEU A 110 3.76 -2.64 -3.64
CA LEU A 110 3.96 -3.61 -4.72
C LEU A 110 3.05 -4.82 -4.52
N GLY A 111 2.92 -5.31 -3.28
CA GLY A 111 2.00 -6.39 -2.96
C GLY A 111 0.55 -6.04 -3.29
N GLU A 112 0.11 -4.82 -2.98
CA GLU A 112 -1.23 -4.33 -3.35
C GLU A 112 -1.41 -4.20 -4.87
N CYS A 113 -0.39 -3.72 -5.59
CA CYS A 113 -0.41 -3.66 -7.05
C CYS A 113 -0.55 -5.06 -7.68
N VAL A 114 0.26 -6.00 -7.23
CA VAL A 114 0.26 -7.40 -7.71
C VAL A 114 -1.05 -8.10 -7.33
N TRP A 115 -1.63 -7.75 -6.18
CA TRP A 115 -2.97 -8.22 -5.79
C TRP A 115 -4.03 -7.84 -6.81
N LYS A 116 -4.03 -6.60 -7.31
CA LYS A 116 -4.99 -6.12 -8.32
C LYS A 116 -4.84 -6.85 -9.66
N ARG A 117 -3.69 -7.48 -9.91
CA ARG A 117 -3.46 -8.40 -11.04
C ARG A 117 -4.00 -9.81 -10.78
N SER A 118 -4.68 -10.03 -9.64
CA SER A 118 -5.18 -11.32 -9.14
C SER A 118 -4.08 -12.34 -8.81
N ASP A 119 -2.82 -11.91 -8.65
CA ASP A 119 -1.70 -12.77 -8.29
C ASP A 119 -1.50 -12.76 -6.76
N ILE A 120 -2.37 -13.48 -6.06
CA ILE A 120 -2.39 -13.53 -4.58
C ILE A 120 -1.08 -14.12 -4.02
N ASN A 121 -0.51 -15.10 -4.73
CA ASN A 121 0.77 -15.71 -4.34
C ASN A 121 1.93 -14.73 -4.48
N GLY A 122 1.97 -13.94 -5.55
CA GLY A 122 2.91 -12.86 -5.74
C GLY A 122 2.78 -11.77 -4.68
N ALA A 123 1.55 -11.33 -4.40
CA ALA A 123 1.27 -10.34 -3.36
C ALA A 123 1.76 -10.80 -1.97
N LYS A 124 1.46 -12.06 -1.59
CA LYS A 124 1.96 -12.68 -0.36
C LYS A 124 3.49 -12.64 -0.25
N LYS A 125 4.21 -12.95 -1.32
CA LYS A 125 5.68 -12.88 -1.33
C LYS A 125 6.19 -11.46 -1.09
N CYS A 126 5.51 -10.46 -1.65
CA CYS A 126 5.85 -9.05 -1.45
C CYS A 126 5.65 -8.63 0.01
N PHE A 127 4.49 -8.94 0.61
CA PHE A 127 4.23 -8.61 2.01
C PHE A 127 5.19 -9.33 2.97
N LEU A 128 5.49 -10.62 2.71
CA LEU A 128 6.49 -11.35 3.50
C LEU A 128 7.89 -10.73 3.37
N ALA A 129 8.27 -10.22 2.19
CA ALA A 129 9.53 -9.50 2.02
C ALA A 129 9.53 -8.17 2.80
N GLY A 130 8.41 -7.44 2.80
CA GLY A 130 8.23 -6.22 3.61
C GLY A 130 8.40 -6.51 5.11
N LEU A 131 7.76 -7.56 5.62
CA LEU A 131 7.87 -7.98 7.03
C LEU A 131 9.26 -8.48 7.42
N LYS A 132 10.07 -8.96 6.47
CA LYS A 132 11.47 -9.29 6.74
C LYS A 132 12.32 -8.04 7.00
N LEU A 133 11.97 -6.91 6.38
CA LEU A 133 12.66 -5.64 6.58
C LEU A 133 12.12 -4.89 7.81
N ASN A 134 10.80 -4.85 7.96
CA ASN A 134 10.13 -4.28 9.13
C ASN A 134 9.07 -5.26 9.64
N LYS A 135 9.42 -6.00 10.69
CA LYS A 135 8.54 -7.02 11.28
C LYS A 135 7.22 -6.45 11.81
N ASP A 136 7.19 -5.17 12.19
CA ASP A 136 6.05 -4.52 12.83
C ASP A 136 5.36 -3.52 11.87
N ASP A 137 5.49 -3.75 10.56
CA ASP A 137 4.75 -3.00 9.55
C ASP A 137 3.27 -3.44 9.53
N LYS A 138 2.41 -2.60 10.12
CA LYS A 138 0.96 -2.82 10.24
C LYS A 138 0.28 -3.04 8.88
N ALA A 139 0.67 -2.27 7.86
CA ALA A 139 0.07 -2.38 6.53
C ALA A 139 0.43 -3.73 5.89
N CYS A 140 1.69 -4.16 6.00
CA CYS A 140 2.12 -5.47 5.53
C CYS A 140 1.42 -6.61 6.30
N LEU A 141 1.27 -6.51 7.63
CA LEU A 141 0.57 -7.52 8.45
C LEU A 141 -0.89 -7.67 8.03
N ARG A 142 -1.60 -6.54 7.89
CA ARG A 142 -3.00 -6.49 7.44
C ARG A 142 -3.16 -7.10 6.05
N ASN A 143 -2.34 -6.65 5.10
CA ASN A 143 -2.45 -7.09 3.72
C ASN A 143 -2.04 -8.56 3.54
N LEU A 144 -1.07 -9.04 4.32
CA LEU A 144 -0.71 -10.46 4.36
C LEU A 144 -1.83 -11.32 4.97
N SER A 145 -2.47 -10.84 6.05
CA SER A 145 -3.66 -11.48 6.63
C SER A 145 -4.77 -11.64 5.58
N MET A 146 -5.08 -10.56 4.85
CA MET A 146 -6.02 -10.61 3.72
C MET A 146 -5.58 -11.62 2.66
N ALA A 147 -4.28 -11.69 2.32
CA ALA A 147 -3.72 -12.65 1.36
C ALA A 147 -4.00 -14.08 1.74
N TYR A 148 -3.76 -14.44 3.00
CA TYR A 148 -4.03 -15.78 3.49
C TYR A 148 -5.50 -16.17 3.36
N ARG A 149 -6.45 -15.25 3.59
CA ARG A 149 -7.90 -15.53 3.40
C ARG A 149 -8.27 -15.79 1.94
N HIS A 150 -7.58 -15.14 1.01
CA HIS A 150 -7.82 -15.29 -0.42
C HIS A 150 -7.04 -16.44 -1.08
N LEU A 151 -6.11 -17.06 -0.34
CA LEU A 151 -5.47 -18.29 -0.79
C LEU A 151 -6.51 -19.40 -0.80
N GLY A 152 -6.84 -19.89 -2.00
CA GLY A 152 -7.53 -21.15 -2.17
C GLY A 152 -6.73 -22.33 -1.61
N GLY A 153 -7.30 -23.53 -1.69
CA GLY A 153 -6.65 -24.76 -1.25
C GLY A 153 -7.66 -25.79 -0.78
N GLU A 154 -7.18 -26.99 -0.51
CA GLU A 154 -8.01 -28.04 0.10
C GLU A 154 -8.38 -27.67 1.55
N ASN A 155 -9.39 -28.33 2.12
CA ASN A 155 -9.92 -27.99 3.44
C ASN A 155 -8.84 -27.87 4.54
N GLY A 156 -7.81 -28.72 4.51
CA GLY A 156 -6.71 -28.68 5.48
C GLY A 156 -5.77 -27.47 5.32
N GLU A 157 -5.50 -27.05 4.08
CA GLU A 157 -4.68 -25.86 3.81
C GLU A 157 -5.44 -24.57 4.12
N ARG A 158 -6.74 -24.54 3.81
CA ARG A 158 -7.62 -23.41 4.16
C ARG A 158 -7.66 -23.16 5.66
N LEU A 159 -7.77 -24.22 6.47
CA LEU A 159 -7.75 -24.09 7.93
C LEU A 159 -6.43 -23.49 8.44
N LYS A 160 -5.29 -23.93 7.88
CA LYS A 160 -3.98 -23.34 8.20
C LYS A 160 -3.90 -21.87 7.78
N ASN A 161 -4.34 -21.54 6.57
CA ASN A 161 -4.36 -20.18 6.08
C ASN A 161 -5.25 -19.26 6.95
N CYS A 162 -6.41 -19.74 7.40
CA CYS A 162 -7.27 -18.99 8.31
C CYS A 162 -6.59 -18.74 9.67
N ALA A 163 -5.89 -19.75 10.22
CA ALA A 163 -5.16 -19.59 11.47
C ALA A 163 -4.03 -18.54 11.35
N GLU A 164 -3.23 -18.63 10.29
CA GLU A 164 -2.16 -17.66 9.99
C GLU A 164 -2.73 -16.24 9.76
N SER A 165 -3.84 -16.13 9.03
CA SER A 165 -4.55 -14.86 8.84
C SER A 165 -4.94 -14.22 10.17
N LEU A 166 -5.46 -15.01 11.10
CA LEU A 166 -5.94 -14.53 12.40
C LEU A 166 -4.79 -14.05 13.28
N GLU A 167 -3.67 -14.79 13.30
CA GLU A 167 -2.47 -14.38 14.06
C GLU A 167 -1.91 -13.05 13.54
N LEU A 168 -1.81 -12.90 12.22
CA LEU A 168 -1.33 -11.66 11.60
C LEU A 168 -2.26 -10.47 11.86
N ALA A 169 -3.57 -10.68 11.78
CA ALA A 169 -4.55 -9.63 12.06
C ALA A 169 -4.50 -9.17 13.52
N LYS A 170 -4.40 -10.12 14.47
CA LYS A 170 -4.24 -9.81 15.90
C LYS A 170 -2.98 -8.98 16.14
N ARG A 171 -1.87 -9.37 15.53
CA ARG A 171 -0.61 -8.64 15.67
C ARG A 171 -0.69 -7.22 15.09
N ALA A 172 -1.43 -7.02 13.98
CA ALA A 172 -1.67 -5.68 13.44
C ALA A 172 -2.47 -4.80 14.43
N VAL A 173 -3.51 -5.35 15.05
CA VAL A 173 -4.33 -4.67 16.06
C VAL A 173 -3.54 -4.39 17.35
N GLU A 174 -2.67 -5.31 17.78
CA GLU A 174 -1.81 -5.11 18.95
C GLU A 174 -0.83 -3.94 18.77
N LEU A 175 -0.38 -3.69 17.54
CA LEU A 175 0.50 -2.57 17.21
C LEU A 175 -0.24 -1.24 17.14
N ASP A 176 -1.52 -1.25 16.76
CA ASP A 176 -2.38 -0.05 16.75
C ASP A 176 -3.85 -0.44 16.95
N PRO A 177 -4.33 -0.39 18.20
CA PRO A 177 -5.71 -0.73 18.53
C PRO A 177 -6.74 0.22 17.93
N ASP A 178 -6.34 1.44 17.57
CA ASP A 178 -7.24 2.48 17.02
C ASP A 178 -7.28 2.46 15.48
N ASP A 179 -6.46 1.64 14.82
CA ASP A 179 -6.51 1.47 13.37
C ASP A 179 -7.75 0.67 12.95
N GLY A 180 -8.77 1.40 12.48
CA GLY A 180 -10.02 0.82 11.99
C GLY A 180 -9.81 -0.23 10.88
N MET A 181 -8.76 -0.10 10.06
CA MET A 181 -8.48 -1.08 9.00
C MET A 181 -7.92 -2.39 9.56
N SER A 182 -7.07 -2.33 10.60
CA SER A 182 -6.57 -3.51 11.30
C SER A 182 -7.69 -4.21 12.08
N LEU A 183 -8.58 -3.45 12.72
CA LEU A 183 -9.77 -3.98 13.37
C LEU A 183 -10.67 -4.71 12.37
N CYS A 184 -11.06 -4.07 11.26
CA CYS A 184 -11.88 -4.68 10.21
C CYS A 184 -11.26 -5.99 9.70
N ALA A 185 -9.95 -5.99 9.41
CA ALA A 185 -9.26 -7.19 8.95
C ALA A 185 -9.27 -8.35 9.98
N CYS A 186 -9.26 -8.03 11.28
CA CYS A 186 -9.41 -9.01 12.34
C CYS A 186 -10.84 -9.56 12.42
N TRP A 187 -11.86 -8.69 12.36
CA TRP A 187 -13.27 -9.10 12.37
C TRP A 187 -13.64 -9.98 11.16
N ASP A 188 -13.13 -9.66 9.98
CA ASP A 188 -13.35 -10.46 8.75
C ASP A 188 -12.79 -11.89 8.82
N THR A 189 -11.96 -12.19 9.81
CA THR A 189 -11.32 -13.50 9.98
C THR A 189 -12.07 -14.41 10.97
N ILE A 190 -13.00 -13.87 11.77
CA ILE A 190 -13.79 -14.57 12.80
C ILE A 190 -15.13 -15.02 12.21
#